data_AF-C5LWE8-F1
#
_entry.id   AF-C5LWE8-F1
#
_cell.length_a   1.000
_cell.length_b   1.000
_cell.length_c   1.000
_cell.angle_alpha   90.00
_cell.angle_beta   90.00
_cell.angle_gamma   90.00
#
_symmetry.space_group_name_H-M   'P 1'
#
loop_
_entity.id
_entity.type
_entity.pdbx_description
1 polymer ?
#
loop_
_entity_poly.entity_id
_entity_poly.type
_entity_poly.pdbx_seq_one_letter_code
_entity_poly.pdbx_strand_id
1 'polypeptide(L)'
;RSKEMVEVHIEKGMRHGQRIPFRGMADEDSPDVEPGDLVIVLKQKEDTGGFTRKGNDLFIRRSVTLLEALTGYTTVVNHLDDRKLIIR
;
A
#
# COMPACT_ATOMS: atom_id res chain seq x y z
N ARG A 1 -27.81 -7.04 -15.17
CA ARG A 1 -26.50 -6.58 -14.64
C ARG A 1 -25.50 -7.72 -14.85
N SER A 2 -24.67 -7.63 -15.88
CA SER A 2 -23.50 -8.48 -16.05
C SER A 2 -22.48 -8.13 -14.95
N LYS A 3 -21.83 -9.12 -14.38
CA LYS A 3 -20.65 -8.91 -13.52
C LYS A 3 -19.44 -9.26 -14.36
N GLU A 4 -18.56 -8.31 -14.56
CA GLU A 4 -17.28 -8.53 -15.21
C GLU A 4 -16.16 -8.54 -14.17
N MET A 5 -15.19 -9.43 -14.35
CA MET A 5 -14.01 -9.49 -13.51
C MET A 5 -12.88 -8.70 -14.17
N VAL A 6 -12.38 -7.68 -13.49
CA VAL A 6 -11.24 -6.89 -13.94
C VAL A 6 -10.03 -7.30 -13.12
N GLU A 7 -8.99 -7.78 -13.79
CA GLU A 7 -7.72 -8.12 -13.14
C GLU A 7 -6.84 -6.88 -13.03
N VAL A 8 -6.46 -6.53 -11.80
CA VAL A 8 -5.69 -5.32 -11.49
C VAL A 8 -4.33 -5.73 -10.98
N HIS A 9 -3.30 -5.41 -11.75
CA HIS A 9 -1.92 -5.68 -11.37
C HIS A 9 -1.37 -4.55 -10.50
N ILE A 10 -0.92 -4.89 -9.28
CA ILE A 10 -0.31 -3.94 -8.35
C ILE A 10 1.21 -4.10 -8.40
N GLU A 11 1.87 -3.17 -9.06
CA GLU A 11 3.33 -3.15 -9.16
C GLU A 11 4.00 -2.73 -7.85
N LYS A 12 5.22 -3.23 -7.65
CA LYS A 12 6.02 -2.89 -6.48
C LYS A 12 6.26 -1.39 -6.42
N GLY A 13 6.00 -0.80 -5.24
CA GLY A 13 6.23 0.62 -5.01
C GLY A 13 5.09 1.55 -5.46
N MET A 14 4.00 1.03 -6.05
CA MET A 14 2.81 1.82 -6.34
C MET A 14 2.32 2.61 -5.11
N ARG A 15 1.87 3.85 -5.33
CA ARG A 15 1.61 4.82 -4.26
C ARG A 15 0.13 4.92 -3.92
N HIS A 16 -0.15 5.37 -2.71
CA HIS A 16 -1.50 5.79 -2.36
C HIS A 16 -1.99 6.88 -3.32
N GLY A 17 -3.24 6.76 -3.78
CA GLY A 17 -3.87 7.69 -4.71
C GLY A 17 -3.50 7.47 -6.17
N GLN A 18 -2.59 6.55 -6.48
CA GLN A 18 -2.25 6.22 -7.86
C GLN A 18 -3.47 5.67 -8.60
N ARG A 19 -3.68 6.16 -9.83
CA ARG A 19 -4.82 5.85 -10.69
C ARG A 19 -4.43 4.82 -11.74
N ILE A 20 -5.26 3.79 -11.91
CA ILE A 20 -5.11 2.74 -12.93
C ILE A 20 -6.36 2.80 -13.81
N PRO A 21 -6.29 3.45 -15.00
CA PRO A 21 -7.44 3.60 -15.88
C PRO A 21 -7.66 2.36 -16.76
N PHE A 22 -8.91 1.94 -16.90
CA PHE A 22 -9.41 0.93 -17.81
C PHE A 22 -10.41 1.58 -18.76
N ARG A 23 -10.05 1.69 -20.03
CA ARG A 23 -10.86 2.43 -21.02
C ARG A 23 -12.06 1.61 -21.49
N GLY A 24 -13.21 2.26 -21.62
CA GLY A 24 -14.44 1.62 -22.13
C GLY A 24 -15.00 0.52 -21.22
N MET A 25 -14.66 0.56 -19.94
CA MET A 25 -15.06 -0.44 -18.93
C MET A 25 -16.00 0.13 -17.87
N ALA A 26 -16.54 1.33 -18.09
CA ALA A 26 -17.63 1.86 -17.27
C ALA A 26 -18.97 1.22 -17.66
N ASP A 27 -19.98 1.41 -16.82
CA ASP A 27 -21.33 0.94 -17.11
C ASP A 27 -21.86 1.56 -18.42
N GLU A 28 -22.41 0.73 -19.29
CA GLU A 28 -23.04 1.15 -20.55
C GLU A 28 -24.50 1.56 -20.29
N ASP A 29 -24.80 2.85 -20.40
CA ASP A 29 -26.14 3.40 -20.17
C ASP A 29 -27.09 3.20 -21.38
N SER A 30 -26.56 3.10 -22.60
CA SER A 30 -27.36 2.88 -23.83
C SER A 30 -26.52 2.38 -25.02
N PRO A 31 -27.10 1.63 -25.99
CA PRO A 31 -26.36 1.00 -27.11
C PRO A 31 -25.66 1.96 -28.07
N ASP A 32 -26.11 3.22 -28.12
CA ASP A 32 -25.60 4.24 -29.05
C ASP A 32 -24.50 5.13 -28.42
N VAL A 33 -24.11 4.85 -27.17
CA VAL A 33 -23.14 5.65 -26.40
C VAL A 33 -21.92 4.79 -26.05
N GLU A 34 -20.73 5.28 -26.39
CA GLU A 34 -19.48 4.63 -25.99
C GLU A 34 -19.36 4.61 -24.45
N PRO A 35 -19.04 3.45 -23.85
CA PRO A 35 -18.83 3.36 -22.41
C PRO A 35 -17.69 4.25 -21.94
N GLY A 36 -17.83 4.83 -20.75
CA GLY A 36 -16.78 5.61 -20.10
C GLY A 36 -15.61 4.77 -19.59
N ASP A 37 -14.72 5.42 -18.84
CA ASP A 37 -13.54 4.78 -18.24
C ASP A 37 -13.79 4.34 -16.79
N LEU A 38 -13.35 3.13 -16.44
CA LEU A 38 -13.23 2.69 -15.05
C LEU A 38 -11.85 3.08 -14.51
N VAL A 39 -11.81 3.91 -13.46
CA VAL A 39 -10.54 4.34 -12.85
C VAL A 39 -10.40 3.79 -11.44
N ILE A 40 -9.44 2.88 -11.27
CA ILE A 40 -9.15 2.29 -9.97
C ILE A 40 -8.14 3.17 -9.24
N VAL A 41 -8.44 3.54 -7.99
CA VAL A 41 -7.57 4.37 -7.16
C VAL A 41 -7.03 3.54 -6.01
N LEU A 42 -5.70 3.48 -5.89
CA LEU A 42 -5.06 2.68 -4.86
C LEU A 42 -5.17 3.32 -3.48
N LYS A 43 -5.84 2.63 -2.56
CA LYS A 43 -5.90 3.02 -1.15
C LYS A 43 -4.91 2.20 -0.34
N GLN A 44 -3.88 2.84 0.19
CA GLN A 44 -2.94 2.18 1.08
C GLN A 44 -3.66 1.90 2.41
N LYS A 45 -3.68 0.63 2.82
CA LYS A 45 -4.19 0.22 4.13
C LYS A 45 -3.15 0.55 5.20
N GLU A 46 -3.61 0.83 6.41
CA GLU A 46 -2.71 0.86 7.57
C GLU A 46 -2.09 -0.52 7.78
N ASP A 47 -0.78 -0.52 8.03
CA ASP A 47 -0.02 -1.74 8.26
C ASP A 47 -0.19 -2.21 9.71
N THR A 48 -0.42 -3.51 9.88
CA THR A 48 -0.59 -4.13 11.20
C THR A 48 0.73 -4.32 11.95
N GLY A 49 1.87 -4.30 11.25
CA GLY A 49 3.22 -4.38 11.82
C GLY A 49 3.74 -3.04 12.39
N GLY A 50 2.96 -1.97 12.28
CA GLY A 50 3.30 -0.64 12.78
C GLY A 50 4.18 0.19 11.83
N PHE A 51 4.26 -0.20 10.55
CA PHE A 51 4.94 0.60 9.54
C PHE A 51 4.08 1.78 9.07
N THR A 52 4.70 2.96 9.01
CA THR A 52 4.13 4.14 8.36
C THR A 52 4.96 4.47 7.13
N ARG A 53 4.38 4.30 5.93
CA ARG A 53 5.06 4.69 4.68
C ARG A 53 5.06 6.20 4.51
N LYS A 54 6.22 6.78 4.18
CA LYS A 54 6.35 8.16 3.71
C LYS A 54 7.23 8.17 2.46
N GLY A 55 6.63 8.47 1.30
CA GLY A 55 7.32 8.37 0.02
C GLY A 55 7.76 6.93 -0.27
N ASN A 56 9.07 6.73 -0.38
CA ASN A 56 9.67 5.41 -0.63
C ASN A 56 10.20 4.75 0.66
N ASP A 57 10.09 5.42 1.80
CA ASP A 57 10.64 4.96 3.07
C ASP A 57 9.55 4.42 4.00
N LEU A 58 9.98 3.53 4.91
CA LEU A 58 9.15 2.94 5.95
C LEU A 58 9.61 3.43 7.32
N PHE A 59 8.72 4.07 8.07
CA PHE A 59 8.97 4.56 9.42
C PHE A 59 8.34 3.60 10.43
N ILE A 60 9.03 3.37 11.55
CA ILE A 60 8.49 2.65 12.71
C ILE A 60 8.75 3.50 13.95
N ARG A 61 7.78 3.56 14.87
CA ARG A 61 8.01 4.12 16.21
C ARG A 61 8.19 2.98 17.21
N ARG A 62 9.25 3.07 18.01
CA ARG A 62 9.50 2.16 19.14
C ARG A 62 9.78 2.99 20.38
N SER A 63 9.10 2.64 21.46
CA SER A 63 9.38 3.20 22.77
C SER A 63 10.58 2.46 23.35
N VAL A 64 11.58 3.21 23.80
CA VAL A 64 12.71 2.71 24.56
C VAL A 64 12.71 3.39 25.93
N THR A 65 13.19 2.69 26.94
CA THR A 65 13.40 3.27 28.26
C THR A 65 14.58 4.24 28.25
N LEU A 66 14.64 5.15 29.24
CA LEU A 66 15.78 6.05 29.39
C LEU A 66 17.10 5.27 29.56
N LEU A 67 17.08 4.17 30.32
CA LEU A 67 18.26 3.32 30.51
C LEU A 67 18.73 2.75 29.18
N GLU A 68 17.85 2.11 28.40
CA GLU A 68 18.16 1.58 27.07
C GLU A 68 18.68 2.66 26.11
N ALA A 69 18.11 3.86 26.15
CA ALA A 69 18.57 4.97 25.33
C ALA A 69 20.00 5.43 25.70
N LEU A 70 20.38 5.33 26.98
CA LEU A 70 21.70 5.75 27.47
C LEU A 70 22.76 4.64 27.39
N THR A 71 22.38 3.37 27.59
CA THR A 71 23.32 2.23 27.67
C THR A 71 23.36 1.38 26.41
N GLY A 72 22.53 1.72 25.42
CA GLY A 72 22.37 0.95 24.19
C GLY A 72 21.15 0.05 24.23
N TYR A 73 20.56 -0.15 23.05
CA TYR A 73 19.33 -0.91 22.85
C TYR A 73 19.51 -1.81 21.63
N THR A 74 19.02 -3.04 21.68
CA THR A 74 19.02 -3.92 20.51
C THR A 74 17.64 -4.52 20.36
N THR A 75 17.10 -4.48 19.14
CA THR A 75 15.77 -5.03 18.85
C THR A 75 15.74 -5.72 17.51
N VAL A 76 14.76 -6.61 17.36
CA VAL A 76 14.51 -7.31 16.09
C VAL A 76 13.26 -6.72 15.47
N VAL A 77 13.39 -6.26 14.23
CA VAL A 77 12.27 -5.78 13.40
C VAL A 77 12.00 -6.82 12.33
N ASN A 78 10.77 -7.34 12.30
CA ASN A 78 10.28 -8.13 11.16
C ASN A 78 9.90 -7.16 10.04
N HIS A 79 10.60 -7.23 8.92
CA HIS A 79 10.37 -6.37 7.76
C HIS A 79 9.26 -6.94 6.86
N LEU A 80 8.71 -6.13 5.94
CA LEU A 80 7.60 -6.51 5.05
C LEU A 80 7.93 -7.63 4.05
N ASP A 81 9.20 -7.98 3.91
CA ASP A 81 9.71 -9.06 3.06
C ASP A 81 10.20 -10.26 3.90
N ASP A 82 9.63 -10.43 5.10
CA ASP A 82 9.85 -11.52 6.05
C ASP A 82 11.28 -11.61 6.64
N ARG A 83 12.15 -10.66 6.31
CA ARG A 83 13.49 -10.59 6.93
C ARG A 83 13.40 -10.13 8.38
N LYS A 84 14.27 -10.71 9.21
CA LYS A 84 14.51 -10.24 10.59
C LYS A 84 15.72 -9.32 10.60
N LEU A 85 15.48 -8.04 10.87
CA LEU A 85 16.53 -7.02 10.94
C LEU A 85 16.90 -6.79 12.41
N ILE A 86 18.19 -6.92 12.73
CA ILE A 86 18.71 -6.56 14.05
C ILE A 86 19.10 -5.09 14.00
N ILE A 87 18.44 -4.27 14.83
CA ILE A 87 18.77 -2.86 15.03
C ILE A 87 19.52 -2.75 16.35
N ARG A 88 20.67 -2.06 16.35
CA ARG A 88 21.59 -1.94 17.49
C ARG A 88 21.99 -0.48 17.69
#